data_AF-A0A7S0PWY3-F1
#
_entry.id   AF-A0A7S0PWY3-F1
#
_cell.length_a   1.000
_cell.length_b   1.000
_cell.length_c   1.000
_cell.angle_alpha   90.00
_cell.angle_beta   90.00
_cell.angle_gamma   90.00
#
_symmetry.space_group_name_H-M   'P 1'
#
loop_
_entity.id
_entity.type
_entity.pdbx_description
1 polymer ?
#
loop_
_entity_poly.entity_id
_entity_poly.type
_entity_poly.pdbx_seq_one_letter_code
_entity_poly.pdbx_strand_id
1 'polypeptide(L)'
;EGAEARLQQWLRWERVRPLPPLSPEDWLTASAVGDSVQVWWENGWWEAVLEAGSSNGSVEVMLREPPEGSLARKRIFVPSLARPGWTWQVGERDSGSWTAPCISSLG
;
A
#
# COMPACT_ATOMS: atom_id res chain seq x y z
N GLU A 1 -12.22 -27.95 -17.41
CA GLU A 1 -11.80 -26.82 -16.56
C GLU A 1 -11.79 -25.55 -17.41
N GLY A 2 -12.58 -24.55 -17.04
CA GLY A 2 -12.55 -23.25 -17.69
C GLY A 2 -11.58 -22.35 -16.95
N ALA A 3 -10.48 -21.96 -17.58
CA ALA A 3 -9.68 -20.85 -17.07
C ALA A 3 -10.59 -19.62 -17.06
N GLU A 4 -10.86 -19.06 -15.89
CA GLU A 4 -11.52 -17.76 -15.79
C GLU A 4 -10.66 -16.76 -16.56
N ALA A 5 -11.22 -16.16 -17.61
CA ALA A 5 -10.48 -15.21 -18.43
C ALA A 5 -10.06 -14.02 -17.54
N ARG A 6 -8.83 -13.53 -17.69
CA ARG A 6 -8.36 -12.34 -16.98
C ARG A 6 -9.30 -11.17 -17.29
N LEU A 7 -9.76 -10.47 -16.25
CA LEU A 7 -10.60 -9.30 -16.38
C LEU A 7 -9.93 -8.24 -17.26
N GLN A 8 -10.67 -7.71 -18.23
CA GLN A 8 -10.24 -6.60 -19.09
C GLN A 8 -11.24 -5.45 -18.94
N GLN A 9 -10.73 -4.24 -18.80
CA GLN A 9 -11.57 -3.04 -18.61
C GLN A 9 -10.93 -1.80 -19.23
N TRP A 10 -11.75 -0.90 -19.75
CA TRP A 10 -11.35 0.45 -20.13
C TRP A 10 -11.35 1.35 -18.90
N LEU A 11 -10.22 1.99 -18.61
CA LEU A 11 -10.07 2.92 -17.50
C LEU A 11 -9.77 4.33 -18.00
N ARG A 12 -10.16 5.32 -17.20
CA ARG A 12 -9.65 6.68 -17.40
C ARG A 12 -8.18 6.75 -17.00
N TRP A 13 -7.44 7.64 -17.65
CA TRP A 13 -6.00 7.82 -17.40
C TRP A 13 -5.68 8.10 -15.93
N GLU A 14 -6.53 8.85 -15.23
CA GLU A 14 -6.33 9.23 -13.83
C GLU A 14 -6.51 8.06 -12.85
N ARG A 15 -7.01 6.91 -13.33
CA ARG A 15 -7.18 5.67 -12.54
C ARG A 15 -6.02 4.70 -12.71
N VAL A 16 -5.03 5.03 -13.53
CA VAL A 16 -3.81 4.24 -13.68
C VAL A 16 -2.60 5.04 -13.21
N ARG A 17 -1.60 4.33 -12.71
CA ARG A 17 -0.31 4.88 -12.31
C ARG A 17 0.77 3.85 -12.61
N PRO A 18 2.04 4.25 -12.69
CA PRO A 18 3.14 3.29 -12.80
C PRO A 18 3.16 2.28 -11.64
N LEU A 19 4.07 1.30 -11.71
CA LEU A 19 4.35 0.47 -10.55
C LEU A 19 5.12 1.33 -9.51
N PRO A 20 4.76 1.28 -8.21
CA PRO A 20 5.54 1.95 -7.20
C PRO A 20 6.94 1.35 -7.06
N PRO A 21 7.91 2.11 -6.51
CA PRO A 21 9.26 1.62 -6.24
C PRO A 21 9.24 0.46 -5.23
N LEU A 22 10.35 -0.28 -5.21
CA LEU A 22 10.58 -1.27 -4.16
C LEU A 22 10.69 -0.56 -2.80
N SER A 23 10.12 -1.18 -1.77
CA SER A 23 10.22 -0.68 -0.40
C SER A 23 11.67 -0.81 0.09
N PRO A 24 12.25 0.23 0.72
CA PRO A 24 13.53 0.10 1.45
C PRO A 24 13.42 -0.97 2.54
N GLU A 25 14.47 -1.73 2.85
CA GLU A 25 14.37 -2.84 3.84
C GLU A 25 13.90 -2.36 5.22
N ASP A 26 14.36 -1.19 5.66
CA ASP A 26 14.06 -0.63 6.99
C ASP A 26 12.83 0.31 7.03
N TRP A 27 12.03 0.35 5.96
CA TRP A 27 10.90 1.29 5.85
C TRP A 27 9.93 1.20 7.03
N LEU A 28 9.69 -0.01 7.53
CA LEU A 28 8.74 -0.26 8.60
C LEU A 28 9.28 0.22 9.95
N THR A 29 10.59 0.11 10.17
CA THR A 29 11.27 0.64 11.36
C THR A 29 11.24 2.17 11.37
N ALA A 30 11.31 2.80 10.20
CA ALA A 30 11.20 4.24 10.04
C ALA A 30 9.75 4.77 10.13
N SER A 31 8.76 3.88 10.03
CA SER A 31 7.35 4.26 10.08
C SER A 31 6.85 4.45 11.52
N ALA A 32 5.96 5.40 11.70
CA ALA A 32 5.28 5.68 12.97
C ALA A 32 3.82 5.22 12.95
N VAL A 33 3.24 5.05 14.15
CA VAL A 33 1.79 4.92 14.29
C VAL A 33 1.12 6.15 13.68
N GLY A 34 0.09 5.93 12.87
CA GLY A 34 -0.58 6.97 12.09
C GLY A 34 -0.09 7.10 10.65
N ASP A 35 1.07 6.52 10.30
CA ASP A 35 1.57 6.57 8.94
C ASP A 35 0.69 5.78 7.97
N SER A 36 0.58 6.32 6.75
CA SER A 36 -0.13 5.66 5.67
C SER A 36 0.72 4.53 5.10
N VAL A 37 0.12 3.34 5.02
CA VAL A 37 0.72 2.14 4.43
C VAL A 37 -0.24 1.52 3.42
N GLN A 38 0.26 0.56 2.65
CA GLN A 38 -0.58 -0.30 1.82
C GLN A 38 -0.36 -1.76 2.20
N VAL A 39 -1.44 -2.54 2.27
CA VAL A 39 -1.37 -3.98 2.61
C VAL A 39 -1.92 -4.84 1.49
N TRP A 40 -1.26 -5.97 1.24
CA TRP A 40 -1.68 -6.94 0.25
C TRP A 40 -2.74 -7.87 0.82
N TRP A 41 -3.95 -7.83 0.28
CA TRP A 41 -5.05 -8.68 0.71
C TRP A 41 -6.07 -8.83 -0.44
N GLU A 42 -6.60 -10.04 -0.59
CA GLU A 42 -7.53 -10.40 -1.68
C GLU A 42 -7.03 -10.02 -3.08
N ASN A 43 -5.74 -10.28 -3.35
CA ASN A 43 -5.08 -9.99 -4.63
C ASN A 43 -5.01 -8.50 -4.99
N GLY A 44 -5.13 -7.61 -4.01
CA GLY A 44 -5.00 -6.16 -4.19
C GLY A 44 -4.19 -5.48 -3.09
N TRP A 45 -3.72 -4.27 -3.38
CA TRP A 45 -3.11 -3.38 -2.39
C TRP A 45 -4.18 -2.44 -1.83
N TRP A 46 -4.45 -2.55 -0.52
CA TRP A 46 -5.41 -1.73 0.20
C TRP A 46 -4.72 -0.62 0.97
N GLU A 47 -5.31 0.57 0.98
CA GLU A 47 -4.82 1.67 1.81
C GLU A 47 -5.17 1.46 3.28
N ALA A 48 -4.19 1.69 4.15
CA ALA A 48 -4.33 1.49 5.57
C ALA A 48 -3.48 2.49 6.37
N VAL A 49 -3.70 2.50 7.68
CA VAL A 49 -2.96 3.28 8.66
C VAL A 49 -2.31 2.33 9.66
N LEU A 50 -1.04 2.55 10.02
CA LEU A 50 -0.38 1.81 11.09
C LEU A 50 -1.01 2.17 12.44
N GLU A 51 -1.52 1.17 13.17
CA GLU A 51 -2.09 1.37 14.51
C GLU A 51 -1.12 1.02 15.64
N ALA A 52 -0.21 0.08 15.40
CA ALA A 52 0.83 -0.30 16.34
C ALA A 52 2.16 -0.53 15.62
N GLY A 53 3.26 -0.21 16.30
CA GLY A 53 4.60 -0.51 15.82
C GLY A 53 4.80 -2.01 15.60
N SER A 54 5.80 -2.36 14.77
CA SER A 54 6.14 -3.76 14.51
C SER A 54 6.50 -4.46 15.81
N SER A 55 5.71 -5.45 16.21
CA SER A 55 5.98 -6.30 17.37
C SER A 55 6.00 -7.75 16.90
N ASN A 56 7.09 -8.46 17.21
CA ASN A 56 7.29 -9.87 16.87
C ASN A 56 7.11 -10.19 15.37
N GLY A 57 7.56 -9.29 14.49
CA GLY A 57 7.43 -9.45 13.04
C GLY A 57 6.02 -9.23 12.49
N SER A 58 5.08 -8.79 13.33
CA SER A 58 3.73 -8.43 12.91
C SER A 58 3.46 -6.93 13.04
N VAL A 59 2.66 -6.39 12.13
CA VAL A 59 2.14 -5.02 12.17
C VAL A 59 0.63 -5.04 12.24
N GLU A 60 0.06 -4.14 13.03
CA GLU A 60 -1.38 -3.94 13.09
C GLU A 60 -1.73 -2.68 12.29
N VAL A 61 -2.68 -2.85 11.38
CA VAL A 61 -3.15 -1.79 10.49
C VAL A 61 -4.67 -1.69 10.52
N MET A 62 -5.15 -0.48 10.24
CA MET A 62 -6.57 -0.21 9.99
C MET A 62 -6.75 0.17 8.53
N LEU A 63 -7.52 -0.63 7.78
CA LEU A 63 -7.91 -0.32 6.41
C LEU A 63 -8.73 0.97 6.39
N ARG A 64 -8.45 1.88 5.44
CA ARG A 64 -9.21 3.13 5.28
C ARG A 64 -10.62 2.86 4.75
N GLU A 65 -10.72 1.98 3.76
CA GLU A 65 -11.96 1.59 3.10
C GLU A 65 -12.02 0.05 3.05
N PRO A 66 -12.47 -0.63 4.12
CA PRO A 66 -12.59 -2.07 4.09
C PRO A 66 -13.71 -2.50 3.12
N PRO A 67 -13.55 -3.65 2.43
CA PRO A 67 -14.65 -4.32 1.75
C PRO A 67 -15.84 -4.52 2.68
N GLU A 68 -17.02 -4.48 2.09
CA GLU A 68 -18.25 -4.81 2.80
C GLU A 68 -18.14 -6.19 3.47
N GLY A 69 -18.57 -6.28 4.73
CA GLY A 69 -18.51 -7.51 5.53
C GLY A 69 -17.12 -7.88 6.07
N SER A 70 -16.08 -7.08 5.80
CA SER A 70 -14.72 -7.34 6.30
C SER A 70 -14.34 -6.50 7.51
N LEU A 71 -13.50 -7.07 8.39
CA LEU A 71 -12.90 -6.32 9.49
C LEU A 71 -11.94 -5.25 8.98
N ALA A 72 -12.11 -4.01 9.47
CA ALA A 72 -11.22 -2.89 9.15
C ALA A 72 -9.81 -3.09 9.73
N ARG A 73 -9.72 -3.63 10.94
CA ARG A 73 -8.45 -3.95 11.58
C ARG A 73 -7.88 -5.26 11.04
N LYS A 74 -6.63 -5.23 10.59
CA LYS A 74 -5.88 -6.40 10.10
C LYS A 74 -4.56 -6.48 10.83
N ARG A 75 -4.11 -7.71 11.08
CA ARG A 75 -2.76 -8.02 11.57
C ARG A 75 -1.99 -8.73 10.48
N ILE A 76 -0.85 -8.16 10.10
CA ILE A 76 -0.01 -8.66 9.00
C ILE A 76 1.30 -9.17 9.60
N PHE A 77 1.64 -10.43 9.31
CA PHE A 77 2.82 -11.11 9.90
C PHE A 77 4.06 -11.07 9.01
N VAL A 78 3.95 -10.54 7.79
CA VAL A 78 5.04 -10.57 6.83
C VAL A 78 5.23 -9.18 6.25
N PRO A 79 6.44 -8.59 6.37
CA PRO A 79 6.74 -7.28 5.78
C PRO A 79 6.46 -7.21 4.28
N SER A 80 6.56 -8.32 3.55
CA SER A 80 6.26 -8.37 2.10
C SER A 80 4.77 -8.18 1.76
N LEU A 81 3.87 -8.36 2.74
CA LEU A 81 2.44 -8.09 2.59
C LEU A 81 2.08 -6.65 2.99
N ALA A 82 3.08 -5.82 3.31
CA ALA A 82 2.91 -4.41 3.57
C ALA A 82 3.94 -3.60 2.76
N ARG A 83 3.63 -2.35 2.49
CA ARG A 83 4.57 -1.41 1.88
C ARG A 83 4.25 0.02 2.31
N PRO A 84 5.18 0.97 2.12
CA PRO A 84 4.89 2.38 2.30
C PRO A 84 3.64 2.79 1.53
N GLY A 85 2.87 3.73 2.08
CA GLY A 85 1.70 4.31 1.43
C GLY A 85 2.10 5.17 0.24
N TRP A 86 2.51 4.53 -0.85
CA TRP A 86 2.99 5.20 -2.05
C TRP A 86 1.87 6.00 -2.72
N THR A 87 2.13 7.29 -2.91
CA THR A 87 1.30 8.23 -3.66
C THR A 87 2.03 8.62 -4.93
N TRP A 88 1.31 8.57 -6.06
CA TRP A 88 1.82 9.07 -7.33
C TRP A 88 1.39 10.52 -7.49
N GLN A 89 2.36 11.41 -7.65
CA GLN A 89 2.12 12.81 -7.95
C GLN A 89 2.34 13.03 -9.44
N VAL A 90 1.31 13.52 -10.13
CA VAL A 90 1.40 13.89 -11.54
C VAL A 90 2.15 15.21 -11.65
N GLY A 91 3.23 15.22 -12.42
CA GLY A 91 3.99 16.41 -12.76
C GLY A 91 3.54 16.99 -14.11
N GLU A 92 4.27 18.02 -14.59
CA GLU A 92 4.02 18.58 -15.91
C GLU A 92 4.46 17.63 -17.03
N ARG A 93 3.76 17.65 -18.18
CA ARG A 93 4.16 16.97 -19.43
C ARG A 93 4.53 15.48 -19.24
N ASP A 94 3.60 14.68 -18.74
CA ASP A 94 3.74 13.22 -18.56
C ASP A 94 4.82 12.78 -17.56
N SER A 95 5.39 13.71 -16.79
CA SER A 95 6.26 13.39 -15.66
C SER A 95 5.44 13.08 -14.41
N GLY A 96 6.07 12.41 -13.44
CA GLY A 96 5.52 12.27 -12.11
C GLY A 96 6.51 11.62 -11.17
N SER A 97 6.20 11.64 -9.88
CA SER A 97 7.06 11.13 -8.84
C SER A 97 6.29 10.32 -7.81
N TRP A 98 7.00 9.37 -7.22
CA TRP A 98 6.51 8.60 -6.09
C TRP A 98 6.91 9.26 -4.80
N THR A 99 5.95 9.41 -3.89
CA THR A 99 6.18 9.92 -2.54
C THR A 99 5.58 8.96 -1.52
N ALA A 100 6.26 8.78 -0.39
CA ALA A 100 5.75 8.06 0.76
C ALA A 100 6.21 8.79 2.04
N PRO A 101 5.29 9.38 2.83
CA PRO A 101 5.66 10.21 3.99
C PRO A 101 6.55 9.50 5.00
N CYS A 102 6.26 8.23 5.31
CA CYS A 102 6.99 7.44 6.31
C CYS A 102 8.47 7.16 5.99
N ILE A 103 8.89 7.39 4.74
CA ILE A 103 10.27 7.20 4.29
C ILE A 103 10.89 8.45 3.68
N SER A 104 10.20 9.59 3.76
CA SER A 104 10.69 10.86 3.18
C SER A 104 11.94 11.39 3.89
N SER A 105 12.23 10.91 5.11
CA SER A 105 13.42 11.23 5.89
C SER A 105 14.55 10.19 5.79
N LEU A 106 14.39 9.14 4.98
CA LEU A 106 15.43 8.12 4.75
C LEU A 106 16.37 8.48 3.58
N GLY A 107 16.27 9.70 3.04
CA GLY A 107 17.08 10.23 1.94
C GLY A 107 18.15 11.19 2.40
#